data_AF-A0A553WH17-F1
#
_entry.id   AF-A0A553WH17-F1
#
_cell.length_a   1.000
_cell.length_b   1.000
_cell.length_c   1.000
_cell.angle_alpha   90.00
_cell.angle_beta   90.00
_cell.angle_gamma   90.00
#
_symmetry.space_group_name_H-M   'P 1'
#
loop_
_entity.id
_entity.type
_entity.pdbx_description
1 polymer ?
#
loop_
_entity_poly.entity_id
_entity_poly.type
_entity_poly.pdbx_seq_one_letter_code
_entity_poly.pdbx_strand_id
1 'polypeptide(L)' 'MSKSTGDNTKKRAPETGTLVGVRFQAGPLAQIDEWRSGQGDLPSRPEAVRRLVEKALLSG' A
#
# COMPACT_ATOMS: atom_id res chain seq x y z
N MET A 1 -21.93 -16.69 17.57
CA MET A 1 -21.46 -15.35 17.13
C MET A 1 -19.97 -15.25 17.44
N SER A 2 -19.08 -15.67 16.53
CA SER A 2 -17.64 -15.71 16.80
C SER A 2 -16.98 -14.41 16.35
N LYS A 3 -16.59 -13.57 17.32
CA LYS A 3 -15.76 -12.37 17.12
C LYS A 3 -14.30 -12.77 17.29
N SER A 4 -13.52 -12.70 16.21
CA SER A 4 -12.05 -12.66 16.28
C SER A 4 -11.51 -11.86 15.10
N THR A 5 -11.87 -10.57 15.01
CA THR A 5 -11.10 -9.64 14.17
C THR A 5 -9.88 -9.25 14.97
N GLY A 6 -8.75 -9.93 14.75
CA GLY A 6 -7.49 -9.52 15.34
C GLY A 6 -7.16 -8.10 14.88
N ASP A 7 -7.07 -7.17 15.82
CA ASP A 7 -6.62 -5.80 15.59
C ASP A 7 -5.18 -5.84 15.06
N ASN A 8 -5.03 -5.88 13.74
CA ASN A 8 -3.73 -5.75 13.09
C ASN A 8 -3.36 -4.26 13.18
N THR A 9 -2.59 -3.88 14.21
CA THR A 9 -2.06 -2.52 14.40
C THR A 9 -0.98 -2.22 13.35
N LYS A 10 -1.35 -2.25 12.07
CA LYS A 10 -0.50 -1.74 10.99
C LYS A 10 -0.51 -0.21 11.07
N LYS A 11 0.68 0.38 11.07
CA LYS A 11 0.89 1.82 10.91
C LYS A 11 0.02 2.30 9.75
N ARG A 12 -0.96 3.15 10.06
CA ARG A 12 -1.86 3.77 9.08
C ARG A 12 -1.32 5.15 8.74
N ALA A 13 -1.58 5.62 7.53
CA ALA A 13 -1.33 6.99 7.14
C ALA A 13 -2.02 7.97 8.12
N PRO A 14 -1.45 9.17 8.34
CA PRO A 14 -1.97 10.16 9.29
C PRO A 14 -3.36 10.68 8.90
N GLU A 15 -3.73 10.61 7.61
CA GLU A 15 -5.01 11.08 7.10
C GLU A 15 -5.73 9.98 6.30
N THR A 16 -7.06 9.93 6.43
CA THR A 16 -7.89 9.01 5.65
C THR A 16 -8.12 9.61 4.26
N GLY A 17 -7.44 9.08 3.24
CA GLY A 17 -7.68 9.45 1.84
C GLY A 17 -8.96 8.83 1.26
N THR A 18 -9.37 9.26 0.06
CA THR A 18 -10.47 8.64 -0.69
C THR A 18 -10.08 7.25 -1.18
N LEU A 19 -10.92 6.25 -0.91
CA LEU A 19 -10.67 4.87 -1.37
C LEU A 19 -10.82 4.77 -2.90
N VAL A 20 -9.77 4.31 -3.56
CA VAL A 20 -9.79 3.95 -4.98
C VAL A 20 -9.54 2.44 -5.11
N GLY A 21 -10.59 1.68 -5.43
CA GLY A 21 -10.50 0.22 -5.59
C GLY A 21 -10.05 -0.17 -7.00
N VAL A 22 -8.78 -0.58 -7.15
CA VAL A 22 -8.20 -1.00 -8.45
C VAL A 22 -7.77 -2.46 -8.41
N ARG A 23 -7.99 -3.17 -9.52
CA ARG A 23 -7.48 -4.54 -9.72
C ARG A 23 -6.16 -4.50 -10.48
N PHE A 24 -5.08 -4.92 -9.84
CA PHE A 24 -3.78 -5.09 -10.50
C PHE A 24 -3.62 -6.51 -11.04
N GLN A 25 -2.98 -6.62 -12.21
CA GLN A 25 -2.55 -7.91 -12.75
C GLN A 25 -1.32 -8.43 -11.99
N ALA A 26 -1.00 -9.72 -12.13
CA ALA A 26 0.09 -10.36 -11.39
C ALA A 26 1.46 -9.70 -11.58
N GLY A 27 1.77 -9.26 -12.81
CA GLY A 27 3.05 -8.61 -13.13
C GLY A 27 3.26 -7.30 -12.35
N PRO A 28 2.41 -6.27 -12.52
CA PRO A 28 2.50 -5.03 -11.76
C PRO A 28 2.44 -5.25 -10.24
N LEU A 29 1.63 -6.20 -9.78
CA LEU A 29 1.53 -6.51 -8.35
C LEU A 29 2.86 -7.05 -7.78
N ALA A 30 3.55 -7.92 -8.51
CA ALA A 30 4.87 -8.42 -8.14
C ALA A 30 5.92 -7.31 -8.08
N GLN A 31 5.89 -6.38 -9.05
CA GLN A 31 6.80 -5.22 -9.05
C GLN A 31 6.57 -4.29 -7.85
N ILE A 32 5.31 -4.05 -7.47
CA ILE A 32 4.96 -3.28 -6.27
C ILE A 32 5.45 -4.00 -5.01
N ASP A 33 5.26 -5.32 -4.93
CA ASP A 33 5.70 -6.12 -3.78
C ASP A 33 7.23 -6.18 -3.65
N GLU A 34 7.96 -6.25 -4.77
CA GLU A 34 9.43 -6.17 -4.80
C GLU A 34 9.92 -4.79 -4.35
N TRP A 35 9.34 -3.72 -4.91
CA TRP A 35 9.71 -2.36 -4.50
C TRP A 35 9.46 -2.12 -3.00
N ARG A 36 8.35 -2.67 -2.49
CA ARG A 36 7.97 -2.62 -1.06
C ARG A 36 8.96 -3.38 -0.18
N SER A 37 9.53 -4.49 -0.66
CA SER A 37 10.49 -5.33 0.08
C SER A 37 11.78 -4.56 0.40
N GLY A 38 12.20 -3.66 -0.51
CA GLY A 38 13.38 -2.82 -0.35
C GLY A 38 13.19 -1.57 0.54
N GLN A 39 12.00 -1.33 1.08
CA GLN A 39 11.74 -0.18 1.97
C GLN A 39 11.98 -0.57 3.43
N GLY A 40 12.76 0.23 4.17
CA GLY A 40 13.12 -0.06 5.57
C GLY A 40 11.91 -0.10 6.53
N ASP A 41 10.83 0.61 6.22
CA ASP A 41 9.60 0.63 7.01
C ASP A 41 8.55 -0.41 6.57
N LEU A 42 8.87 -1.23 5.54
CA LEU A 42 8.00 -2.27 4.98
C LEU A 42 6.54 -1.80 4.82
N PRO A 43 6.28 -0.78 3.99
CA PRO A 43 4.97 -0.17 3.87
C PRO A 43 3.93 -1.21 3.44
N SER A 44 2.67 -0.98 3.82
CA SER A 44 1.58 -1.83 3.31
C SER A 44 1.45 -1.68 1.79
N ARG A 45 0.81 -2.65 1.10
CA ARG A 45 0.59 -2.54 -0.36
C ARG A 45 -0.09 -1.22 -0.78
N PRO A 46 -1.18 -0.76 -0.12
CA PRO A 46 -1.77 0.55 -0.43
C PRO A 46 -0.79 1.72 -0.23
N GLU A 47 0.01 1.69 0.84
CA GLU A 47 1.03 2.72 1.10
C GLU A 47 2.13 2.71 0.04
N ALA A 48 2.52 1.53 -0.43
CA ALA A 48 3.50 1.39 -1.50
C ALA A 48 2.99 1.99 -2.82
N VAL A 49 1.75 1.69 -3.19
CA VAL A 49 1.10 2.27 -4.36
C VAL A 49 1.02 3.80 -4.24
N ARG A 50 0.63 4.32 -3.06
CA ARG A 50 0.57 5.76 -2.82
C ARG A 50 1.93 6.44 -3.05
N ARG A 51 2.99 5.93 -2.43
CA ARG A 51 4.35 6.48 -2.58
C ARG A 51 4.85 6.41 -4.02
N LEU A 52 4.56 5.33 -4.74
CA LEU A 52 4.91 5.19 -6.15
C LEU A 52 4.20 6.23 -7.02
N VAL A 53 2.91 6.48 -6.77
CA VAL A 53 2.13 7.51 -7.48
C VAL A 53 2.66 8.91 -7.15
N GLU A 54 2.91 9.23 -5.87
CA GLU A 54 3.48 10.52 -5.45
C GLU A 54 4.82 10.77 -6.15
N LYS A 55 5.71 9.76 -6.20
CA LYS A 55 6.99 9.86 -6.92
C LYS A 55 6.80 10.12 -8.42
N ALA A 56 5.84 9.45 -9.06
CA ALA A 56 5.57 9.62 -10.48
C ALA A 56 5.01 11.02 -10.80
N LEU A 57 4.11 11.53 -9.95
CA LEU A 57 3.48 12.85 -10.11
C LEU A 57 4.44 14.01 -9.81
N LEU A 58 5.41 13.83 -8.90
CA LEU A 58 6.45 14.82 -8.63
C LEU A 58 7.53 14.91 -9.72
N SER A 59 7.60 13.91 -10.59
CA SER A 59 8.60 13.83 -11.66
C SER A 59 8.11 14.41 -13.00
N GLY A 60 6.87 14.92 -13.06
CA GLY A 60 6.27 15.54 -14.25
C GLY A 60 6.04 17.03 -14.05
#